data_AF-A0AAU1N2N0-F1
#
_entry.id   AF-A0AAU1N2N0-F1
#
_cell.length_a   1.000
_cell.length_b   1.000
_cell.length_c   1.000
_cell.angle_alpha   90.00
_cell.angle_beta   90.00
_cell.angle_gamma   90.00
#
_symmetry.space_group_name_H-M   'P 1'
#
loop_
_entity.id
_entity.type
_entity.pdbx_description
1 polymer ?
#
loop_
_entity_poly.entity_id
_entity_poly.type
_entity_poly.pdbx_seq_one_letter_code
_entity_poly.pdbx_strand_id
1 'polypeptide(L)' 'MNSSLDVVIEVYGKVLGISEVDAKSDFFDIGGHSLLVMEVISILRTEYGVSVPARQFLTDARAEAVAAACVTIESE' A
#
# COMPACT_ATOMS: atom_id res chain seq x y z
N MET A 1 -12.86 -0.35 -12.73
CA MET A 1 -12.83 -0.40 -11.25
C MET A 1 -11.60 -1.19 -10.88
N ASN A 2 -10.55 -0.51 -10.42
CA ASN A 2 -9.35 -1.18 -9.93
C ASN A 2 -9.65 -1.73 -8.54
N SER A 3 -9.19 -2.94 -8.21
CA SER A 3 -9.37 -3.49 -6.87
C SER A 3 -8.42 -2.79 -5.90
N SER A 4 -8.69 -2.83 -4.59
CA SER A 4 -7.75 -2.30 -3.58
C SER A 4 -6.35 -2.89 -3.72
N LEU A 5 -6.25 -4.15 -4.19
CA LEU A 5 -4.97 -4.81 -4.48
C LEU A 5 -4.20 -4.13 -5.62
N ASP A 6 -4.86 -3.87 -6.75
CA ASP A 6 -4.23 -3.21 -7.90
C ASP A 6 -3.71 -1.83 -7.51
N VAL A 7 -4.49 -1.10 -6.70
CA VAL A 7 -4.11 0.22 -6.17
C VAL A 7 -2.86 0.14 -5.29
N VAL A 8 -2.80 -0.83 -4.36
CA VAL A 8 -1.64 -0.98 -3.47
C VAL A 8 -0.39 -1.37 -4.27
N ILE A 9 -0.51 -2.30 -5.22
CA ILE A 9 0.59 -2.72 -6.12
C ILE A 9 1.11 -1.51 -6.92
N GLU A 10 0.21 -0.69 -7.47
CA GLU A 10 0.58 0.50 -8.23
C GLU A 10 1.33 1.51 -7.36
N VAL A 11 0.84 1.79 -6.15
CA VAL A 11 1.49 2.73 -5.22
C VAL A 11 2.85 2.20 -4.76
N TYR A 12 2.96 0.90 -4.48
CA TYR A 12 4.24 0.27 -4.14
C TYR A 12 5.25 0.44 -5.27
N GLY A 13 4.86 0.16 -6.51
CA GLY A 13 5.72 0.33 -7.68
C GLY A 13 6.18 1.77 -7.86
N LYS A 14 5.28 2.75 -7.68
CA LYS A 14 5.61 4.19 -7.73
C LYS A 14 6.63 4.60 -6.67
N VAL A 15 6.42 4.17 -5.42
CA VAL A 15 7.26 4.58 -4.27
C VAL A 15 8.62 3.88 -4.27
N LEU A 16 8.66 2.61 -4.67
CA LEU A 16 9.90 1.83 -4.76
C LEU A 16 10.66 2.04 -6.08
N GLY A 17 10.02 2.64 -7.09
CA GLY A 17 10.61 2.82 -8.42
C GLY A 17 10.77 1.51 -9.20
N ILE A 18 9.90 0.53 -8.96
CA ILE A 18 9.91 -0.79 -9.61
C ILE A 18 8.68 -0.99 -10.48
N SER A 19 8.86 -1.65 -11.63
CA SER A 19 7.80 -1.81 -12.63
C SER A 19 6.82 -2.94 -12.33
N GLU A 20 7.25 -3.97 -11.59
CA GLU A 20 6.43 -5.13 -11.24
C GLU A 20 6.57 -5.43 -9.75
N VAL A 21 5.46 -5.41 -9.03
CA VAL A 21 5.38 -5.79 -7.61
C VAL A 21 4.49 -7.02 -7.52
N ASP A 22 5.03 -8.11 -6.99
CA ASP A 22 4.22 -9.29 -6.71
C ASP A 22 3.34 -9.04 -5.48
N ALA A 23 2.06 -9.43 -5.55
CA ALA A 23 1.08 -9.27 -4.49
C ALA A 23 1.50 -9.95 -3.17
N LYS A 24 2.34 -10.99 -3.30
CA LYS A 24 2.83 -11.83 -2.20
C LYS A 24 4.21 -11.42 -1.69
N SER A 25 4.91 -10.52 -2.38
CA SER A 25 6.19 -10.00 -1.90
C SER A 25 5.97 -9.04 -0.75
N ASP A 26 6.75 -9.21 0.31
CA ASP A 26 6.76 -8.27 1.42
C ASP A 26 7.43 -6.96 0.98
N PHE A 27 6.83 -5.82 1.34
CA PHE A 27 7.33 -4.49 1.00
C PHE A 27 8.76 -4.26 1.48
N PHE A 28 9.13 -4.76 2.66
CA PHE A 28 10.48 -4.56 3.21
C PHE A 28 11.53 -5.42 2.50
N ASP A 29 11.14 -6.60 2.00
CA ASP A 29 12.04 -7.50 1.27
C ASP A 29 12.46 -6.93 -0.10
N ILE A 30 11.59 -6.12 -0.71
CA ILE A 30 11.82 -5.50 -2.03
C ILE A 30 12.41 -4.07 -1.92
N GLY A 31 12.88 -3.67 -0.74
CA GLY A 31 13.58 -2.39 -0.51
C GLY A 31 12.74 -1.31 0.17
N GLY A 32 11.53 -1.62 0.62
CA GLY A 32 10.68 -0.74 1.39
C GLY A 32 11.19 -0.46 2.80
N HIS A 33 10.85 0.70 3.34
CA HIS A 33 11.19 1.07 4.72
C HIS A 33 10.16 2.03 5.31
N SER A 34 10.25 2.31 6.61
CA SER A 34 9.21 3.04 7.37
C SER A 34 8.83 4.41 6.79
N LEU A 35 9.80 5.15 6.22
CA LEU A 35 9.50 6.42 5.54
C LEU A 35 8.64 6.21 4.28
N LEU A 36 8.98 5.22 3.45
CA LEU A 36 8.20 4.87 2.26
C LEU A 36 6.82 4.33 2.64
N VAL A 37 6.68 3.61 3.77
CA VAL A 37 5.37 3.20 4.29
C VAL A 37 4.47 4.41 4.55
N MET A 38 5.00 5.46 5.17
CA MET A 38 4.22 6.69 5.41
C MET A 38 3.83 7.38 4.10
N GLU A 39 4.72 7.36 3.10
CA GLU A 39 4.45 7.88 1.77
C GLU A 39 3.35 7.09 1.05
N VAL A 40 3.42 5.76 1.07
CA VAL A 40 2.38 4.85 0.56
C VAL A 40 1.02 5.17 1.20
N ILE A 41 0.95 5.25 2.54
CA ILE A 41 -0.30 5.56 3.27
C ILE A 41 -0.83 6.92 2.84
N SER A 42 0.05 7.92 2.68
CA SER A 42 -0.32 9.25 2.24
C SER A 42 -0.95 9.22 0.84
N ILE A 43 -0.30 8.56 -0.12
CA ILE A 43 -0.77 8.45 -1.51
C ILE A 43 -2.10 7.69 -1.58
N LEU A 44 -2.21 6.54 -0.90
CA LEU A 44 -3.45 5.77 -0.80
C LEU A 44 -4.62 6.63 -0.30
N ARG A 45 -4.35 7.47 0.71
CA ARG A 45 -5.35 8.37 1.28
C ARG A 45 -5.72 9.52 0.35
N THR A 46 -4.74 10.17 -0.29
CA THR A 46 -4.98 11.39 -1.08
C THR A 46 -5.44 11.13 -2.50
N GLU A 47 -4.91 10.08 -3.16
CA GLU A 47 -5.23 9.78 -4.56
C GLU A 47 -6.39 8.80 -4.70
N TYR A 48 -6.52 7.86 -3.75
CA TYR A 48 -7.49 6.76 -3.87
C TYR A 48 -8.61 6.82 -2.82
N GLY A 49 -8.53 7.72 -1.84
CA GLY A 49 -9.53 7.84 -0.79
C GLY A 49 -9.61 6.61 0.11
N VAL A 50 -8.53 5.83 0.21
CA VAL A 50 -8.44 4.65 1.08
C VAL A 50 -7.38 4.86 2.14
N SER A 51 -7.66 4.42 3.36
CA SER A 51 -6.72 4.48 4.48
C SER A 51 -6.30 3.07 4.89
N VAL A 52 -5.06 2.92 5.32
CA VAL A 52 -4.54 1.69 5.94
C VAL A 52 -3.84 2.06 7.25
N PRO A 53 -4.07 1.31 8.34
CA PRO A 53 -3.33 1.52 9.58
C PRO A 53 -1.86 1.16 9.41
N ALA A 54 -0.94 2.06 9.83
CA ALA A 54 0.51 1.80 9.76
C ALA A 54 0.95 0.49 10.46
N ARG A 55 0.18 0.04 11.46
CA ARG A 55 0.40 -1.24 12.14
C ARG A 55 0.27 -2.44 11.19
N GLN A 56 -0.54 -2.35 10.15
CA GLN A 56 -0.68 -3.40 9.15
C GLN A 56 0.66 -3.70 8.51
N PHE A 57 1.39 -2.67 8.09
CA PHE A 57 2.73 -2.83 7.50
C PHE A 57 3.71 -3.48 8.48
N LEU A 58 3.61 -3.22 9.79
CA LEU A 58 4.45 -3.90 10.78
C LEU A 58 4.10 -5.38 11.01
N THR A 59 2.91 -5.80 10.61
CA THR A 59 2.41 -7.17 10.80
C THR A 59 2.59 -8.01 9.55
N ASP A 60 2.21 -7.45 8.40
CA ASP A 60 2.28 -8.07 7.09
C ASP A 60 2.23 -6.96 6.03
N ALA A 61 3.38 -6.68 5.41
CA ALA A 61 3.51 -5.61 4.44
C ALA A 61 3.30 -6.08 2.99
N ARG A 62 2.85 -7.32 2.78
CA ARG A 62 2.48 -7.81 1.45
C ARG A 62 1.30 -7.01 0.91
N ALA A 63 1.31 -6.75 -0.39
CA ALA A 63 0.27 -5.94 -1.02
C ALA A 63 -1.13 -6.56 -0.85
N GLU A 64 -1.25 -7.90 -0.88
CA GLU A 64 -2.52 -8.59 -0.63
C GLU A 64 -3.07 -8.36 0.78
N ALA A 65 -2.21 -8.38 1.80
CA ALA A 65 -2.59 -8.18 3.19
C ALA A 65 -2.94 -6.72 3.47
N VAL A 66 -2.14 -5.80 2.92
CA VAL A 66 -2.38 -4.35 3.01
C VAL A 66 -3.69 -3.97 2.31
N ALA A 67 -3.95 -4.51 1.13
CA ALA A 67 -5.20 -4.29 0.39
C ALA A 67 -6.43 -4.80 1.15
N ALA A 68 -6.31 -5.94 1.84
CA ALA A 68 -7.38 -6.46 2.69
C ALA A 68 -7.66 -5.58 3.92
N ALA A 69 -6.66 -4.83 4.39
CA ALA A 69 -6.79 -3.89 5.50
C ALA A 69 -7.20 -2.46 5.07
N CYS A 70 -7.36 -2.19 3.77
CA CYS A 70 -7.82 -0.91 3.27
C CYS A 70 -9.25 -0.62 3.73
N VAL A 71 -9.48 0.58 4.22
CA VAL A 71 -10.80 1.11 4.53
C VAL A 71 -11.08 2.35 3.68
N THR A 72 -12.27 2.42 3.08
CA THR A 72 -12.71 3.61 2.34
C THR A 72 -12.96 4.74 3.32
N ILE A 73 -12.45 5.93 3.00
CA ILE A 73 -12.64 7.12 3.80
C ILE A 73 -13.84 7.87 3.21
N GLU A 74 -15.05 7.61 3.74
CA GLU A 74 -16.17 8.54 3.50
C GLU A 74 -15.83 9.86 4.19
N SER A 75 -15.58 10.90 3.38
CA SER A 75 -15.42 12.25 3.90
C SER A 75 -16.81 12.78 4.24
N GLU A 76 -17.07 12.99 5.53
CA GLU A 76 -18.26 13.67 6.07
C GLU A 76 -18.28 15.16 5.71
#